data_AF-A0A0F9J6F3-F1
#
_entry.id   AF-A0A0F9J6F3-F1
#
_cell.length_a   1.000
_cell.length_b   1.000
_cell.length_c   1.000
_cell.angle_alpha   90.00
_cell.angle_beta   90.00
_cell.angle_gamma   90.00
#
_symmetry.space_group_name_H-M   'P 1'
#
loop_
_entity.id
_entity.type
_entity.pdbx_description
1 polymer ?
#
loop_
_entity_poly.entity_id
_entity_poly.type
_entity_poly.pdbx_seq_one_letter_code
_entity_poly.pdbx_strand_id
1 'polypeptide(L)'
;IALKYTTTLKLGQIIGIIKNIPSWSIGDESPTNEAVGTGNDSNTQFFLDQINVIASSYTLYANAVAMTETTHYTLNKDTGEITLTGDGVTMLSTNALTAKYKYFDIGMSDSYLTSVLERAEKQVDKKVNSTFTDGTATNPSYPLETEFQSSEGLFMDRIITSKKPLKDIETTLDGDHTAVITTISLASGTGVNYPTSGSIIIGSEVITYTGITDDDLTGCTRGALGTTAAAHDDGDAVHSTILFRSDTTEGTAVSWTIQPWDTSMNATAEGLIYKFKDADPNPLTRRGVANRIKILYYYGSDAIPEDITRLALLFAKRMLIQDNVGSSIIKGRDEFRPEMFNVDVKEIESIINSYIVLSIGNT
;
A
#
# COMPACT_ATOMS: atom_id res chain seq x y z
N ILE A 1 -5.64 -8.65 -13.32
CA ILE A 1 -4.43 -8.09 -12.65
C ILE A 1 -4.51 -8.55 -11.19
N ALA A 2 -3.39 -8.72 -10.47
CA ALA A 2 -3.48 -9.09 -9.06
C ALA A 2 -4.09 -7.92 -8.27
N LEU A 3 -5.12 -8.19 -7.46
CA LEU A 3 -5.74 -7.17 -6.60
C LEU A 3 -4.72 -6.69 -5.57
N LYS A 4 -4.64 -5.38 -5.40
CA LYS A 4 -3.60 -4.73 -4.60
C LYS A 4 -4.02 -4.49 -3.15
N TYR A 5 -5.24 -4.00 -2.90
CA TYR A 5 -5.67 -3.49 -1.60
C TYR A 5 -6.57 -4.43 -0.81
N THR A 6 -7.29 -5.32 -1.49
CA THR A 6 -8.26 -6.21 -0.84
C THR A 6 -8.53 -7.46 -1.68
N THR A 7 -9.35 -8.36 -1.15
CA THR A 7 -9.72 -9.62 -1.80
C THR A 7 -11.22 -9.73 -1.99
N THR A 8 -11.64 -10.56 -2.96
CA THR A 8 -13.06 -10.89 -3.17
C THR A 8 -13.69 -11.52 -1.92
N LEU A 9 -12.91 -12.26 -1.14
CA LEU A 9 -13.33 -12.79 0.16
C LEU A 9 -13.71 -11.67 1.15
N LYS A 10 -12.85 -10.67 1.35
CA LYS A 10 -13.14 -9.54 2.25
C LYS A 10 -14.38 -8.76 1.80
N LEU A 11 -14.52 -8.54 0.49
CA LEU A 11 -15.71 -7.89 -0.07
C LEU A 11 -16.97 -8.71 0.20
N GLY A 12 -16.94 -10.01 -0.07
CA GLY A 12 -18.04 -10.93 0.18
C GLY A 12 -18.48 -10.97 1.65
N GLN A 13 -17.51 -10.90 2.59
CA GLN A 13 -17.79 -10.87 4.03
C GLN A 13 -18.55 -9.60 4.41
N ILE A 14 -18.16 -8.45 3.88
CA ILE A 14 -18.77 -7.15 4.20
C ILE A 14 -20.19 -7.02 3.65
N ILE A 15 -20.43 -7.54 2.44
CA ILE A 15 -21.78 -7.52 1.84
C ILE A 15 -22.65 -8.69 2.30
N GLY A 16 -22.09 -9.67 3.03
CA GLY A 16 -22.83 -10.75 3.68
C GLY A 16 -23.30 -11.86 2.74
N ILE A 17 -22.58 -12.15 1.66
CA ILE A 17 -23.02 -13.09 0.60
C ILE A 17 -22.28 -14.43 0.61
N ILE A 18 -21.47 -14.68 1.63
CA ILE A 18 -20.60 -15.85 1.69
C ILE A 18 -21.30 -17.01 2.37
N LYS A 19 -21.20 -18.17 1.75
CA LYS A 19 -21.53 -19.47 2.34
C LYS A 19 -20.26 -20.32 2.43
N ASN A 20 -20.27 -21.25 3.37
CA ASN A 20 -19.14 -22.13 3.63
C ASN A 20 -19.57 -23.58 3.42
N ILE A 21 -18.66 -24.38 2.87
CA ILE A 21 -18.68 -25.82 2.89
C ILE A 21 -17.46 -26.27 3.69
N PRO A 22 -17.62 -27.04 4.77
CA PRO A 22 -18.87 -27.66 5.21
C PRO A 22 -19.82 -26.66 5.91
N SER A 23 -21.12 -26.83 5.71
CA SER A 23 -22.17 -26.05 6.36
C SER A 23 -22.84 -26.85 7.49
N TRP A 24 -23.45 -26.15 8.44
CA TRP A 24 -24.29 -26.79 9.45
C TRP A 24 -25.72 -26.87 8.91
N SER A 25 -26.23 -28.08 8.66
CA SER A 25 -27.65 -28.28 8.35
C SER A 25 -28.42 -28.73 9.58
N ILE A 26 -29.73 -28.50 9.57
CA ILE A 26 -30.62 -28.98 10.64
C ILE A 26 -30.62 -30.51 10.59
N GLY A 27 -30.08 -31.15 11.63
CA GLY A 27 -30.02 -32.61 11.75
C GLY A 27 -28.63 -33.22 11.56
N ASP A 28 -27.60 -32.42 11.20
CA ASP A 28 -26.23 -32.93 11.10
C ASP A 28 -25.59 -33.08 12.49
N GLU A 29 -24.99 -34.24 12.75
CA GLU A 29 -24.18 -34.47 13.97
C GLU A 29 -22.80 -33.78 13.88
N SER A 30 -22.31 -33.51 12.66
CA SER A 30 -21.09 -32.75 12.39
C SER A 30 -21.05 -32.26 10.93
N PRO A 31 -20.48 -31.07 10.65
CA PRO A 31 -20.38 -30.54 9.30
C PRO A 31 -19.35 -31.35 8.48
N THR A 32 -19.76 -31.91 7.35
CA THR A 32 -18.91 -32.74 6.48
C THR A 32 -18.47 -32.02 5.22
N ASN A 33 -17.20 -32.20 4.82
CA ASN A 33 -16.71 -31.73 3.52
C ASN A 33 -17.59 -32.28 2.39
N GLU A 34 -17.64 -31.56 1.27
CA GLU A 34 -18.35 -32.04 0.10
C GLU A 34 -17.68 -33.29 -0.47
N ALA A 35 -18.49 -34.28 -0.83
CA ALA A 35 -18.05 -35.46 -1.55
C ALA A 35 -18.14 -35.19 -3.06
N VAL A 36 -17.01 -34.82 -3.66
CA VAL A 36 -16.93 -34.41 -5.07
C VAL A 36 -16.98 -35.63 -6.01
N GLY A 37 -16.37 -36.74 -5.59
CA GLY A 37 -16.37 -37.97 -6.37
C GLY A 37 -15.29 -38.95 -5.93
N THR A 38 -15.08 -39.99 -6.73
CA THR A 38 -14.04 -41.01 -6.52
C THR A 38 -13.14 -41.07 -7.75
N GLY A 39 -11.83 -41.17 -7.53
CA GLY A 39 -10.87 -41.40 -8.61
C GLY A 39 -10.99 -42.81 -9.19
N ASN A 40 -10.45 -42.97 -10.40
CA ASN A 40 -10.34 -44.26 -11.10
C ASN A 40 -9.02 -44.38 -11.88
N ASP A 41 -7.96 -43.70 -11.40
CA ASP A 41 -6.63 -43.62 -12.05
C ASP A 41 -6.61 -43.05 -13.49
N SER A 42 -7.71 -42.46 -13.97
CA SER A 42 -7.79 -41.91 -15.34
C SER A 42 -8.67 -40.66 -15.47
N ASN A 43 -9.66 -40.48 -14.58
CA ASN A 43 -10.53 -39.33 -14.60
C ASN A 43 -9.77 -38.08 -14.16
N THR A 44 -9.84 -37.05 -14.99
CA THR A 44 -9.18 -35.76 -14.75
C THR A 44 -10.18 -34.66 -14.42
N GLN A 45 -11.47 -34.86 -14.65
CA GLN A 45 -12.49 -33.82 -14.48
C GLN A 45 -13.47 -34.17 -13.37
N PHE A 46 -13.70 -33.21 -12.48
CA PHE A 46 -14.66 -33.26 -11.41
C PHE A 46 -15.38 -31.91 -11.29
N PHE A 47 -16.56 -31.89 -10.69
CA PHE A 47 -17.33 -30.66 -10.51
C PHE A 47 -17.74 -30.53 -9.06
N LEU A 48 -17.61 -29.33 -8.52
CA LEU A 48 -18.19 -28.98 -7.24
C LEU A 48 -19.71 -28.81 -7.37
N ASP A 49 -20.44 -29.09 -6.30
CA ASP A 49 -21.89 -28.92 -6.23
C ASP A 49 -22.28 -27.43 -6.32
N GLN A 50 -21.38 -26.54 -5.88
CA GLN A 50 -21.60 -25.09 -5.93
C GLN A 50 -20.63 -24.40 -6.88
N ILE A 51 -21.18 -23.40 -7.58
CA ILE A 51 -20.45 -22.49 -8.46
C ILE A 51 -20.02 -21.21 -7.71
N ASN A 52 -19.23 -20.35 -8.36
CA ASN A 52 -18.74 -19.09 -7.79
C ASN A 52 -17.93 -19.27 -6.48
N VAL A 53 -16.96 -20.18 -6.53
CA VAL A 53 -16.02 -20.43 -5.44
C VAL A 53 -15.12 -19.21 -5.23
N ILE A 54 -14.92 -18.83 -3.97
CA ILE A 54 -14.11 -17.67 -3.61
C ILE A 54 -12.62 -18.02 -3.71
N ALA A 55 -11.83 -17.18 -4.36
CA ALA A 55 -10.38 -17.35 -4.44
C ALA A 55 -9.74 -17.52 -3.04
N SER A 56 -8.73 -18.39 -2.96
CA SER A 56 -7.98 -18.69 -1.72
C SER A 56 -8.83 -19.18 -0.54
N SER A 57 -10.04 -19.66 -0.78
CA SER A 57 -10.95 -20.16 0.27
C SER A 57 -11.17 -21.68 0.25
N TYR A 58 -10.58 -22.37 -0.72
CA TYR A 58 -10.81 -23.79 -0.98
C TYR A 58 -9.58 -24.66 -0.67
N THR A 59 -9.86 -25.92 -0.38
CA THR A 59 -8.88 -26.99 -0.26
C THR A 59 -9.54 -28.29 -0.71
N LEU A 60 -8.92 -28.98 -1.67
CA LEU A 60 -9.30 -30.32 -2.06
C LEU A 60 -8.49 -31.36 -1.28
N TYR A 61 -9.09 -32.50 -0.99
CA TYR A 61 -8.44 -33.59 -0.27
C TYR A 61 -8.62 -34.89 -1.03
N ALA A 62 -7.51 -35.59 -1.25
CA ALA A 62 -7.48 -36.98 -1.69
C ALA A 62 -7.18 -37.85 -0.48
N ASN A 63 -8.11 -38.74 -0.09
CA ASN A 63 -7.94 -39.60 1.09
C ASN A 63 -7.52 -38.84 2.38
N ALA A 64 -8.19 -37.72 2.66
CA ALA A 64 -7.89 -36.80 3.76
C ALA A 64 -6.51 -36.10 3.70
N VAL A 65 -5.76 -36.23 2.61
CA VAL A 65 -4.52 -35.47 2.37
C VAL A 65 -4.81 -34.26 1.50
N ALA A 66 -4.41 -33.07 1.95
CA ALA A 66 -4.63 -31.82 1.23
C ALA A 66 -3.86 -31.81 -0.10
N MET A 67 -4.55 -31.47 -1.18
CA MET A 67 -4.00 -31.28 -2.51
C MET A 67 -3.66 -29.81 -2.73
N THR A 68 -2.57 -29.56 -3.45
CA THR A 68 -2.11 -28.21 -3.83
C THR A 68 -2.59 -27.84 -5.24
N GLU A 69 -3.17 -26.65 -5.41
CA GLU A 69 -3.53 -26.10 -6.72
C GLU A 69 -2.28 -25.90 -7.59
N THR A 70 -2.41 -25.98 -8.90
CA THR A 70 -1.37 -25.99 -9.96
C THR A 70 -0.45 -27.20 -9.95
N THR A 71 -0.11 -27.75 -8.78
CA THR A 71 0.65 -29.01 -8.68
C THR A 71 -0.24 -30.22 -8.92
N HIS A 72 -1.39 -30.31 -8.24
CA HIS A 72 -2.27 -31.47 -8.28
C HIS A 72 -3.59 -31.20 -9.04
N TYR A 73 -4.06 -29.95 -9.08
CA TYR A 73 -5.30 -29.61 -9.78
C TYR A 73 -5.37 -28.14 -10.17
N THR A 74 -6.24 -27.79 -11.10
CA THR A 74 -6.71 -26.43 -11.34
C THR A 74 -8.22 -26.36 -11.07
N LEU A 75 -8.71 -25.21 -10.60
CA LEU A 75 -10.13 -24.98 -10.32
C LEU A 75 -10.63 -23.75 -11.07
N ASN A 76 -11.62 -23.94 -11.94
CA ASN A 76 -12.41 -22.85 -12.47
C ASN A 76 -13.41 -22.40 -11.41
N LYS A 77 -13.11 -21.24 -10.81
CA LYS A 77 -13.84 -20.69 -9.66
C LYS A 77 -15.27 -20.29 -10.02
N ASP A 78 -15.51 -19.88 -11.26
CA ASP A 78 -16.83 -19.45 -11.70
C ASP A 78 -17.75 -20.65 -11.96
N THR A 79 -17.21 -21.74 -12.53
CA THR A 79 -18.01 -22.93 -12.89
C THR A 79 -17.95 -24.07 -11.87
N GLY A 80 -17.00 -24.05 -10.92
CA GLY A 80 -16.75 -25.16 -10.01
C GLY A 80 -16.03 -26.36 -10.65
N GLU A 81 -15.54 -26.23 -11.89
CA GLU A 81 -14.84 -27.31 -12.60
C GLU A 81 -13.43 -27.50 -12.07
N ILE A 82 -13.12 -28.72 -11.63
CA ILE A 82 -11.80 -29.16 -11.18
C ILE A 82 -11.17 -29.98 -12.30
N THR A 83 -9.94 -29.62 -12.66
CA THR A 83 -9.11 -30.39 -13.59
C THR A 83 -7.86 -30.87 -12.87
N LEU A 84 -7.74 -32.18 -12.65
CA LEU A 84 -6.55 -32.79 -12.04
C LEU A 84 -5.37 -32.77 -13.01
N THR A 85 -4.17 -32.56 -12.47
CA THR A 85 -2.89 -32.78 -13.18
C THR A 85 -2.52 -34.27 -13.13
N GLY A 86 -1.48 -34.69 -13.85
CA GLY A 86 -0.98 -36.08 -13.76
C GLY A 86 -0.59 -36.49 -12.34
N ASP A 87 0.05 -35.59 -11.58
CA ASP A 87 0.39 -35.80 -10.18
C ASP A 87 -0.86 -35.87 -9.30
N GLY A 88 -1.88 -35.06 -9.61
CA GLY A 88 -3.18 -35.12 -8.93
C GLY A 88 -3.95 -36.41 -9.16
N VAL A 89 -3.94 -36.95 -10.38
CA VAL A 89 -4.55 -38.26 -10.69
C VAL A 89 -3.84 -39.36 -9.91
N THR A 90 -2.50 -39.31 -9.85
CA THR A 90 -1.69 -40.28 -9.09
C THR A 90 -1.97 -40.20 -7.59
N MET A 91 -2.12 -38.98 -7.05
CA MET A 91 -2.42 -38.76 -5.64
C MET A 91 -3.85 -39.17 -5.27
N LEU A 92 -4.82 -38.89 -6.14
CA LEU A 92 -6.21 -39.31 -5.93
C LEU A 92 -6.35 -40.83 -6.06
N SER A 93 -5.71 -41.41 -7.07
CA SER A 93 -5.81 -42.82 -7.43
C SER A 93 -7.27 -43.32 -7.48
N THR A 94 -7.65 -44.31 -6.65
CA THR A 94 -9.02 -44.81 -6.49
C THR A 94 -9.72 -44.26 -5.24
N ASN A 95 -9.16 -43.25 -4.58
CA ASN A 95 -9.69 -42.69 -3.33
C ASN A 95 -10.83 -41.70 -3.58
N ALA A 96 -11.54 -41.36 -2.51
CA ALA A 96 -12.54 -40.30 -2.52
C ALA A 96 -11.87 -38.91 -2.56
N LEU A 97 -12.39 -38.05 -3.44
CA LEU A 97 -12.09 -36.63 -3.53
C LEU A 97 -13.12 -35.88 -2.68
N THR A 98 -12.64 -35.08 -1.73
CA THR A 98 -13.51 -34.22 -0.91
C THR A 98 -13.05 -32.77 -0.97
N ALA A 99 -13.98 -31.83 -0.82
CA ALA A 99 -13.70 -30.40 -0.92
C ALA A 99 -14.21 -29.62 0.29
N LYS A 100 -13.40 -28.64 0.71
CA LYS A 100 -13.77 -27.60 1.66
C LYS A 100 -13.59 -26.27 0.97
N TYR A 101 -14.60 -25.40 0.94
CA TYR A 101 -14.50 -24.12 0.24
C TYR A 101 -15.56 -23.12 0.68
N LYS A 102 -15.42 -21.87 0.21
CA LYS A 102 -16.46 -20.84 0.36
C LYS A 102 -16.95 -20.42 -1.02
N TYR A 103 -18.21 -20.02 -1.12
CA TYR A 103 -18.83 -19.59 -2.38
C TYR A 103 -19.80 -18.42 -2.17
N PHE A 104 -20.15 -17.76 -3.27
CA PHE A 104 -21.10 -16.65 -3.28
C PHE A 104 -22.53 -17.13 -3.58
N ASP A 105 -23.47 -16.86 -2.67
CA ASP A 105 -24.86 -17.37 -2.71
C ASP A 105 -25.76 -16.68 -3.77
N ILE A 106 -25.42 -15.44 -4.14
CA ILE A 106 -26.30 -14.57 -4.94
C ILE A 106 -25.95 -14.54 -6.45
N GLY A 107 -25.26 -15.57 -6.95
CA GLY A 107 -24.91 -15.68 -8.37
C GLY A 107 -23.88 -14.65 -8.87
N MET A 108 -23.13 -14.03 -7.96
CA MET A 108 -21.99 -13.19 -8.32
C MET A 108 -20.75 -14.06 -8.48
N SER A 109 -20.09 -13.98 -9.65
CA SER A 109 -18.87 -14.72 -9.90
C SER A 109 -17.65 -14.04 -9.29
N ASP A 110 -16.61 -14.84 -8.96
CA ASP A 110 -15.35 -14.32 -8.41
C ASP A 110 -14.66 -13.41 -9.44
N SER A 111 -14.77 -13.75 -10.72
CA SER A 111 -14.30 -12.90 -11.83
C SER A 111 -15.02 -11.55 -11.88
N TYR A 112 -16.34 -11.52 -11.70
CA TYR A 112 -17.09 -10.26 -11.71
C TYR A 112 -16.70 -9.38 -10.53
N LEU A 113 -16.64 -9.94 -9.31
CA LEU A 113 -16.22 -9.19 -8.12
C LEU A 113 -14.77 -8.71 -8.21
N THR A 114 -13.88 -9.50 -8.82
CA THR A 114 -12.51 -9.08 -9.14
C THR A 114 -12.51 -7.84 -10.04
N SER A 115 -13.32 -7.82 -11.10
CA SER A 115 -13.42 -6.65 -11.99
C SER A 115 -13.94 -5.40 -11.26
N VAL A 116 -14.86 -5.56 -10.30
CA VAL A 116 -15.39 -4.47 -9.49
C VAL A 116 -14.30 -3.92 -8.56
N LEU A 117 -13.54 -4.81 -7.93
CA LEU A 117 -12.42 -4.43 -7.09
C LEU A 117 -11.33 -3.72 -7.91
N GLU A 118 -10.95 -4.20 -9.09
CA GLU A 118 -9.99 -3.53 -9.96
C GLU A 118 -10.42 -2.08 -10.29
N ARG A 119 -11.72 -1.86 -10.55
CA ARG A 119 -12.26 -0.50 -10.74
C ARG A 119 -12.20 0.34 -9.48
N ALA A 120 -12.49 -0.26 -8.32
CA ALA A 120 -12.45 0.41 -7.02
C ALA A 120 -11.02 0.81 -6.64
N GLU A 121 -10.03 -0.06 -6.81
CA GLU A 121 -8.62 0.22 -6.54
C GLU A 121 -8.10 1.38 -7.41
N LYS A 122 -8.48 1.41 -8.69
CA LYS A 122 -8.16 2.54 -9.57
C LYS A 122 -8.78 3.87 -9.09
N GLN A 123 -9.96 3.83 -8.47
CA GLN A 123 -10.57 5.03 -7.86
C GLN A 123 -9.81 5.46 -6.61
N VAL A 124 -9.39 4.52 -5.77
CA VAL A 124 -8.53 4.79 -4.61
C VAL A 124 -7.25 5.50 -5.06
N ASP A 125 -6.53 4.93 -6.02
CA ASP A 125 -5.27 5.49 -6.53
C ASP A 125 -5.46 6.91 -7.07
N LYS A 126 -6.52 7.13 -7.85
CA LYS A 126 -6.83 8.44 -8.42
C LYS A 126 -7.19 9.49 -7.35
N LYS A 127 -7.87 9.08 -6.29
CA LYS A 127 -8.37 9.99 -5.24
C LYS A 127 -7.32 10.31 -4.20
N VAL A 128 -6.54 9.31 -3.80
CA VAL A 128 -5.51 9.45 -2.77
C VAL A 128 -4.19 9.97 -3.35
N ASN A 129 -3.89 9.67 -4.63
CA ASN A 129 -2.68 10.12 -5.32
C ASN A 129 -1.39 9.82 -4.54
N SER A 130 -1.34 8.62 -3.95
CA SER A 130 -0.22 8.10 -3.17
C SER A 130 0.06 6.65 -3.54
N THR A 131 1.25 6.16 -3.18
CA THR A 131 1.68 4.80 -3.49
C THR A 131 1.74 3.98 -2.20
N PHE A 132 0.87 2.98 -2.08
CA PHE A 132 0.93 2.00 -0.99
C PHE A 132 1.54 0.71 -1.53
N THR A 133 2.53 0.17 -0.85
CA THR A 133 3.13 -1.13 -1.16
C THR A 133 2.72 -2.14 -0.09
N ASP A 134 2.88 -3.43 -0.38
CA ASP A 134 2.58 -4.53 0.54
C ASP A 134 3.77 -4.91 1.43
N GLY A 135 4.88 -4.16 1.35
CA GLY A 135 6.08 -4.35 2.16
C GLY A 135 6.95 -5.53 1.73
N THR A 136 6.60 -6.22 0.64
CA THR A 136 7.33 -7.40 0.17
C THR A 136 8.41 -7.07 -0.86
N ALA A 137 8.40 -5.85 -1.39
CA ALA A 137 9.34 -5.40 -2.39
C ALA A 137 10.72 -5.10 -1.78
N THR A 138 11.75 -5.76 -2.29
CA THR A 138 13.15 -5.36 -2.06
C THR A 138 13.46 -4.10 -2.86
N ASN A 139 14.01 -3.08 -2.20
CA ASN A 139 14.38 -1.78 -2.77
C ASN A 139 13.20 -1.08 -3.46
N PRO A 140 12.15 -0.74 -2.69
CA PRO A 140 10.93 -0.17 -3.24
C PRO A 140 11.20 1.18 -3.94
N SER A 141 10.62 1.36 -5.11
CA SER A 141 10.67 2.63 -5.84
C SER A 141 9.56 3.56 -5.34
N TYR A 142 9.85 4.34 -4.30
CA TYR A 142 8.96 5.42 -3.87
C TYR A 142 9.10 6.65 -4.79
N PRO A 143 8.00 7.31 -5.17
CA PRO A 143 8.08 8.57 -5.90
C PRO A 143 8.73 9.66 -5.02
N LEU A 144 9.60 10.47 -5.64
CA LEU A 144 10.28 11.58 -5.00
C LEU A 144 9.59 12.89 -5.37
N GLU A 145 9.24 13.70 -4.37
CA GLU A 145 8.63 15.02 -4.57
C GLU A 145 9.59 16.13 -4.12
N THR A 146 9.68 17.20 -4.92
CA THR A 146 10.28 18.47 -4.49
C THR A 146 9.19 19.49 -4.25
N GLU A 147 8.96 19.85 -3.00
CA GLU A 147 7.90 20.77 -2.62
C GLU A 147 8.46 22.11 -2.17
N PHE A 148 7.87 23.20 -2.65
CA PHE A 148 8.19 24.56 -2.23
C PHE A 148 7.04 25.12 -1.41
N GLN A 149 7.35 25.62 -0.23
CA GLN A 149 6.37 26.19 0.68
C GLN A 149 6.78 27.56 1.17
N SER A 150 5.76 28.38 1.43
CA SER A 150 5.94 29.63 2.16
C SER A 150 6.25 29.33 3.62
N SER A 151 7.01 30.20 4.28
CA SER A 151 7.24 30.07 5.71
C SER A 151 5.92 30.23 6.47
N GLU A 152 5.62 29.28 7.36
CA GLU A 152 4.44 29.32 8.21
C GLU A 152 4.55 30.37 9.36
N GLY A 153 5.71 31.01 9.50
CA GLY A 153 5.99 32.05 10.49
C GLY A 153 6.49 31.51 11.84
N LEU A 154 6.54 32.39 12.85
CA LEU A 154 7.23 32.17 14.13
C LEU A 154 6.62 31.11 15.05
N PHE A 155 5.36 30.72 14.82
CA PHE A 155 4.57 29.91 15.75
C PHE A 155 4.22 28.53 15.22
N MET A 156 4.59 28.22 13.98
CA MET A 156 4.30 26.93 13.37
C MET A 156 5.58 26.09 13.36
N ASP A 157 5.56 25.02 14.17
CA ASP A 157 6.65 24.05 14.31
C ASP A 157 6.46 22.83 13.39
N ARG A 158 5.41 22.82 12.56
CA ARG A 158 5.06 21.68 11.70
C ARG A 158 4.84 22.15 10.27
N ILE A 159 5.53 21.49 9.35
CA ILE A 159 5.38 21.65 7.91
C ILE A 159 4.53 20.49 7.40
N ILE A 160 3.36 20.81 6.84
CA ILE A 160 2.47 19.79 6.27
C ILE A 160 2.82 19.60 4.80
N THR A 161 3.23 18.39 4.41
CA THR A 161 3.54 18.08 3.01
C THR A 161 2.29 17.87 2.17
N SER A 162 2.35 18.28 0.90
CA SER A 162 1.25 18.15 -0.05
C SER A 162 0.93 16.69 -0.39
N LYS A 163 1.95 15.81 -0.39
CA LYS A 163 1.80 14.37 -0.57
C LYS A 163 1.90 13.65 0.77
N LYS A 164 1.01 12.67 0.97
CA LYS A 164 0.94 11.86 2.19
C LYS A 164 0.71 10.38 1.84
N PRO A 165 1.12 9.43 2.71
CA PRO A 165 1.96 9.68 3.86
C PRO A 165 3.39 10.04 3.41
N LEU A 166 4.04 10.96 4.12
CA LEU A 166 5.46 11.20 3.93
C LEU A 166 6.21 9.93 4.37
N LYS A 167 7.13 9.49 3.53
CA LYS A 167 7.98 8.34 3.75
C LYS A 167 9.41 8.83 3.96
N ASP A 168 9.85 8.77 5.21
CA ASP A 168 11.27 8.86 5.50
C ASP A 168 11.83 7.45 5.67
N ILE A 169 12.90 7.16 4.93
CA ILE A 169 13.70 5.96 5.10
C ILE A 169 14.84 6.35 6.03
N GLU A 170 14.82 5.78 7.23
CA GLU A 170 15.79 6.05 8.29
C GLU A 170 16.59 4.80 8.65
N THR A 171 17.86 4.99 8.98
CA THR A 171 18.75 3.97 9.52
C THR A 171 19.93 4.65 10.23
N THR A 172 20.94 3.88 10.63
CA THR A 172 22.22 4.39 11.11
C THR A 172 23.37 3.89 10.23
N LEU A 173 24.52 4.54 10.33
CA LEU A 173 25.76 4.05 9.72
C LEU A 173 26.24 2.77 10.42
N ASP A 174 26.90 1.90 9.65
CA ASP A 174 27.66 0.74 10.15
C ASP A 174 29.15 1.02 9.93
N GLY A 175 29.79 1.55 10.98
CA GLY A 175 31.18 1.95 11.03
C GLY A 175 31.46 3.41 10.64
N ASP A 176 32.68 3.85 10.95
CA ASP A 176 33.14 5.22 10.66
C ASP A 176 33.36 5.44 9.15
N HIS A 177 32.97 6.62 8.66
CA HIS A 177 33.06 6.98 7.25
C HIS A 177 33.86 8.27 7.04
N THR A 178 34.99 8.18 6.35
CA THR A 178 35.79 9.37 6.01
C THR A 178 35.09 10.24 4.94
N ALA A 179 35.47 11.52 4.83
CA ALA A 179 34.86 12.48 3.89
C ALA A 179 35.09 12.18 2.39
N VAL A 180 35.82 11.12 2.04
CA VAL A 180 36.20 10.79 0.65
C VAL A 180 35.71 9.43 0.18
N ILE A 181 35.09 8.62 1.05
CA ILE A 181 34.60 7.31 0.63
C ILE A 181 33.45 7.44 -0.35
N THR A 182 33.37 6.47 -1.26
CA THR A 182 32.35 6.40 -2.33
C THR A 182 31.31 5.31 -2.08
N THR A 183 31.39 4.65 -0.93
CA THR A 183 30.44 3.64 -0.46
C THR A 183 30.05 4.01 0.96
N ILE A 184 28.76 4.04 1.27
CA ILE A 184 28.23 4.30 2.61
C ILE A 184 27.58 3.01 3.10
N SER A 185 28.10 2.46 4.19
CA SER A 185 27.59 1.23 4.81
C SER A 185 26.49 1.58 5.81
N LEU A 186 25.31 1.00 5.62
CA LEU A 186 24.15 1.20 6.48
C LEU A 186 24.04 0.05 7.48
N ALA A 187 23.27 0.25 8.56
CA ALA A 187 22.98 -0.81 9.51
C ALA A 187 22.39 -2.05 8.83
N SER A 188 22.79 -3.23 9.31
CA SER A 188 22.47 -4.50 8.67
C SER A 188 20.96 -4.73 8.48
N GLY A 189 20.57 -5.15 7.27
CA GLY A 189 19.21 -5.46 6.87
C GLY A 189 18.34 -4.24 6.55
N THR A 190 18.90 -3.03 6.53
CA THR A 190 18.15 -1.79 6.25
C THR A 190 18.24 -1.33 4.81
N GLY A 191 19.26 -1.77 4.06
CA GLY A 191 19.46 -1.40 2.66
C GLY A 191 18.29 -1.78 1.75
N VAL A 192 17.57 -2.86 2.07
CA VAL A 192 16.38 -3.30 1.33
C VAL A 192 15.25 -2.25 1.28
N ASN A 193 15.28 -1.24 2.16
CA ASN A 193 14.26 -0.18 2.19
C ASN A 193 14.60 1.01 1.29
N TYR A 194 15.84 1.10 0.81
CA TYR A 194 16.32 2.21 -0.02
C TYR A 194 16.04 1.96 -1.50
N PRO A 195 15.57 2.97 -2.26
CA PRO A 195 15.56 2.91 -3.72
C PRO A 195 16.96 2.66 -4.28
N THR A 196 17.07 2.10 -5.48
CA THR A 196 18.36 1.80 -6.12
C THR A 196 19.24 3.02 -6.40
N SER A 197 18.65 4.22 -6.45
CA SER A 197 19.37 5.50 -6.51
C SER A 197 18.56 6.56 -5.76
N GLY A 198 19.25 7.54 -5.19
CA GLY A 198 18.59 8.52 -4.34
C GLY A 198 19.53 9.51 -3.69
N SER A 199 19.01 10.20 -2.67
CA SER A 199 19.76 11.13 -1.83
C SER A 199 19.48 10.83 -0.37
N ILE A 200 20.51 10.91 0.46
CA ILE A 200 20.41 10.81 1.91
C ILE A 200 21.06 12.04 2.56
N ILE A 201 20.67 12.32 3.79
CA ILE A 201 21.30 13.30 4.68
C ILE A 201 21.85 12.61 5.92
N ILE A 202 23.06 13.00 6.31
CA ILE A 202 23.74 12.57 7.54
C ILE A 202 24.25 13.84 8.22
N GLY A 203 23.76 14.14 9.44
CA GLY A 203 24.01 15.42 10.09
C GLY A 203 23.60 16.59 9.18
N SER A 204 24.57 17.35 8.67
CA SER A 204 24.38 18.45 7.72
C SER A 204 24.86 18.16 6.29
N GLU A 205 25.33 16.95 5.99
CA GLU A 205 25.83 16.57 4.66
C GLU A 205 24.77 15.81 3.86
N VAL A 206 24.60 16.17 2.58
CA VAL A 206 23.79 15.40 1.65
C VAL A 206 24.70 14.57 0.75
N ILE A 207 24.34 13.30 0.57
CA ILE A 207 25.06 12.34 -0.27
C ILE A 207 24.07 11.77 -1.29
N THR A 208 24.41 11.85 -2.58
CA THR A 208 23.64 11.20 -3.65
C THR A 208 24.31 9.88 -4.03
N TYR A 209 23.54 8.83 -4.28
CA TYR A 209 24.05 7.51 -4.65
C TYR A 209 23.33 6.96 -5.88
N THR A 210 23.99 6.08 -6.63
CA THR A 210 23.51 5.56 -7.92
C THR A 210 23.29 4.06 -7.93
N GLY A 211 23.68 3.37 -6.86
CA GLY A 211 23.45 1.94 -6.67
C GLY A 211 23.34 1.58 -5.20
N ILE A 212 22.85 0.37 -4.96
CA ILE A 212 22.84 -0.27 -3.64
C ILE A 212 23.15 -1.75 -3.82
N THR A 213 23.93 -2.32 -2.91
CA THR A 213 24.22 -3.76 -2.85
C THR A 213 24.15 -4.17 -1.39
N ASP A 214 23.20 -5.04 -1.06
CA ASP A 214 22.86 -5.39 0.31
C ASP A 214 22.60 -4.12 1.16
N ASP A 215 23.47 -3.83 2.14
CA ASP A 215 23.38 -2.66 3.02
C ASP A 215 24.33 -1.51 2.62
N ASP A 216 25.03 -1.63 1.48
CA ASP A 216 25.99 -0.64 1.00
C ASP A 216 25.39 0.23 -0.11
N LEU A 217 25.27 1.54 0.15
CA LEU A 217 25.03 2.54 -0.89
C LEU A 217 26.31 2.73 -1.70
N THR A 218 26.23 2.59 -3.01
CA THR A 218 27.39 2.63 -3.92
C THR A 218 27.29 3.79 -4.92
N GLY A 219 28.45 4.21 -5.44
CA GLY A 219 28.53 5.35 -6.36
C GLY A 219 28.18 6.67 -5.66
N CYS A 220 28.50 6.79 -4.37
CA CYS A 220 28.18 7.96 -3.56
C CYS A 220 28.98 9.18 -4.02
N THR A 221 28.27 10.29 -4.23
CA THR A 221 28.83 11.63 -4.41
C THR A 221 28.57 12.43 -3.14
N ARG A 222 29.65 12.74 -2.42
CA ARG A 222 29.68 13.48 -1.15
C ARG A 222 29.50 14.98 -1.35
N GLY A 223 29.05 15.70 -0.33
CA GLY A 223 28.88 17.16 -0.40
C GLY A 223 27.87 17.61 -1.47
N ALA A 224 26.85 16.79 -1.75
CA ALA A 224 25.86 17.08 -2.77
C ALA A 224 24.92 18.21 -2.34
N LEU A 225 24.18 18.77 -3.31
CA LEU A 225 23.17 19.82 -3.11
C LEU A 225 23.67 21.05 -2.33
N GLY A 226 24.96 21.37 -2.44
CA GLY A 226 25.59 22.54 -1.82
C GLY A 226 26.14 22.32 -0.41
N THR A 227 26.21 21.07 0.05
CA THR A 227 26.84 20.70 1.34
C THR A 227 28.35 20.53 1.23
N THR A 228 29.02 20.43 2.38
CA THR A 228 30.44 20.09 2.45
C THR A 228 30.59 18.65 2.90
N ALA A 229 31.48 17.89 2.25
CA ALA A 229 31.78 16.53 2.66
C ALA A 229 32.43 16.50 4.06
N ALA A 230 31.90 15.70 4.97
CA ALA A 230 32.35 15.57 6.36
C ALA A 230 32.76 14.13 6.69
N ALA A 231 33.51 13.92 7.78
CA ALA A 231 33.60 12.59 8.36
C ALA A 231 32.33 12.33 9.20
N HIS A 232 31.87 11.09 9.19
CA HIS A 232 30.74 10.62 10.00
C HIS A 232 31.19 9.44 10.84
N ASP A 233 30.63 9.34 12.04
CA ASP A 233 30.97 8.31 13.02
C ASP A 233 29.98 7.14 12.94
N ASP A 234 30.38 5.97 13.41
CA ASP A 234 29.49 4.81 13.56
C ASP A 234 28.22 5.17 14.35
N GLY A 235 27.07 4.70 13.86
CA GLY A 235 25.78 4.99 14.48
C GLY A 235 25.16 6.35 14.12
N ASP A 236 25.82 7.19 13.31
CA ASP A 236 25.22 8.44 12.83
C ASP A 236 23.92 8.17 12.08
N ALA A 237 22.90 9.00 12.34
CA ALA A 237 21.57 8.83 11.75
C ALA A 237 21.56 9.22 10.27
N VAL A 238 20.95 8.36 9.46
CA VAL A 238 20.81 8.52 8.01
C VAL A 238 19.35 8.69 7.68
N HIS A 239 18.99 9.77 6.98
CA HIS A 239 17.62 10.06 6.58
C HIS A 239 17.51 10.31 5.07
N SER A 240 16.37 10.00 4.49
CA SER A 240 16.09 10.24 3.06
C SER A 240 15.43 11.59 2.78
N THR A 241 14.77 12.15 3.80
CA THR A 241 14.06 13.42 3.72
C THR A 241 15.03 14.57 3.94
N ILE A 242 15.01 15.57 3.06
CA ILE A 242 15.94 16.70 3.10
C ILE A 242 15.16 18.01 3.13
N LEU A 243 15.41 18.83 4.17
CA LEU A 243 14.85 20.16 4.31
C LEU A 243 15.87 21.22 3.94
N PHE A 244 15.44 22.13 3.07
CA PHE A 244 16.16 23.32 2.69
C PHE A 244 15.39 24.54 3.19
N ARG A 245 16.14 25.50 3.70
CA ARG A 245 15.63 26.78 4.17
C ARG A 245 16.31 27.91 3.41
N SER A 246 15.56 28.96 3.16
CA SER A 246 16.10 30.23 2.68
C SER A 246 15.80 31.36 3.66
N ASP A 247 16.85 32.10 4.02
CA ASP A 247 16.82 33.33 4.82
C ASP A 247 17.00 34.59 3.94
N THR A 248 17.05 34.44 2.61
CA THR A 248 17.37 35.54 1.71
C THR A 248 16.31 36.64 1.74
N THR A 249 16.78 37.88 1.69
CA THR A 249 15.94 39.07 1.66
C THR A 249 15.07 39.10 0.39
N GLU A 250 13.86 39.65 0.52
CA GLU A 250 12.96 39.88 -0.60
C GLU A 250 13.66 40.62 -1.76
N GLY A 251 13.46 40.14 -2.99
CA GLY A 251 14.06 40.72 -4.21
C GLY A 251 15.48 40.25 -4.53
N THR A 252 16.06 39.35 -3.73
CA THR A 252 17.35 38.70 -4.03
C THR A 252 17.18 37.25 -4.47
N ALA A 253 18.18 36.68 -5.13
CA ALA A 253 18.16 35.28 -5.53
C ALA A 253 18.14 34.37 -4.29
N VAL A 254 17.26 33.37 -4.31
CA VAL A 254 17.06 32.45 -3.19
C VAL A 254 18.30 31.57 -3.02
N SER A 255 18.93 31.67 -1.84
CA SER A 255 19.98 30.76 -1.39
C SER A 255 19.37 29.70 -0.48
N TRP A 256 19.76 28.45 -0.68
CA TRP A 256 19.25 27.31 0.08
C TRP A 256 20.30 26.82 1.06
N THR A 257 19.94 26.81 2.33
CA THR A 257 20.72 26.27 3.44
C THR A 257 20.02 25.01 3.93
N ILE A 258 20.74 23.89 3.96
CA ILE A 258 20.21 22.61 4.45
C ILE A 258 20.07 22.69 5.97
N GLN A 259 18.98 22.13 6.50
CA GLN A 259 18.80 22.00 7.93
C GLN A 259 19.34 20.64 8.38
N PRO A 260 20.15 20.59 9.45
CA PRO A 260 20.72 19.34 9.92
C PRO A 260 19.65 18.51 10.64
N TRP A 261 19.74 17.18 10.50
CA TRP A 261 18.71 16.29 11.06
C TRP A 261 18.81 16.13 12.58
N ASP A 262 20.02 16.29 13.14
CA ASP A 262 20.38 16.02 14.53
C ASP A 262 19.77 16.99 15.57
N THR A 263 19.34 18.19 15.17
CA THR A 263 19.09 19.25 16.14
C THR A 263 17.61 19.46 16.47
N SER A 264 16.67 19.22 15.53
CA SER A 264 15.23 19.53 15.75
C SER A 264 14.28 19.04 14.64
N MET A 265 14.66 18.01 13.88
CA MET A 265 13.87 17.51 12.76
C MET A 265 13.24 16.16 13.08
N ASN A 266 11.96 15.98 12.75
CA ASN A 266 11.33 14.67 12.78
C ASN A 266 10.32 14.54 11.65
N ALA A 267 10.51 13.53 10.81
CA ALA A 267 9.58 13.17 9.76
C ALA A 267 8.45 12.29 10.32
N THR A 268 7.21 12.74 10.10
CA THR A 268 6.00 11.97 10.43
C THR A 268 5.22 11.67 9.15
N ALA A 269 4.32 10.70 9.18
CA ALA A 269 3.46 10.39 8.04
C ALA A 269 2.62 11.60 7.54
N GLU A 270 2.31 12.56 8.42
CA GLU A 270 1.54 13.76 8.08
C GLU A 270 2.39 14.90 7.49
N GLY A 271 3.72 14.83 7.62
CA GLY A 271 4.63 15.89 7.26
C GLY A 271 5.82 15.98 8.21
N LEU A 272 6.58 17.06 8.10
CA LEU A 272 7.83 17.26 8.82
C LEU A 272 7.62 18.19 10.02
N ILE A 273 8.00 17.76 11.21
CA ILE A 273 8.06 18.63 12.39
C ILE A 273 9.46 19.25 12.44
N TYR A 274 9.53 20.58 12.45
CA TYR A 274 10.77 21.35 12.52
C TYR A 274 10.61 22.54 13.47
N LYS A 275 11.32 22.49 14.62
CA LYS A 275 11.27 23.57 15.61
C LYS A 275 12.28 24.67 15.30
N PHE A 276 11.84 25.70 14.57
CA PHE A 276 12.72 26.80 14.17
C PHE A 276 13.35 27.57 15.34
N LYS A 277 12.65 27.71 16.46
CA LYS A 277 13.11 28.51 17.61
C LYS A 277 14.27 27.88 18.40
N ASP A 278 14.40 26.56 18.34
CA ASP A 278 15.42 25.82 19.09
C ASP A 278 16.73 25.72 18.27
N ALA A 279 16.63 25.85 16.93
CA ALA A 279 17.73 25.74 16.00
C ALA A 279 18.29 27.09 15.47
N ASP A 280 17.54 28.21 15.53
CA ASP A 280 17.98 29.49 14.94
C ASP A 280 17.56 30.74 15.76
N PRO A 281 18.49 31.66 16.08
CA PRO A 281 18.18 32.95 16.69
C PRO A 281 17.33 33.91 15.82
N ASN A 282 17.20 33.67 14.51
CA ASN A 282 16.51 34.53 13.55
C ASN A 282 15.33 33.81 12.84
N PRO A 283 14.21 33.58 13.54
CA PRO A 283 13.10 32.80 12.99
C PRO A 283 12.42 33.50 11.81
N LEU A 284 12.01 32.71 10.80
CA LEU A 284 11.43 33.24 9.56
C LEU A 284 10.14 34.03 9.84
N THR A 285 10.12 35.29 9.42
CA THR A 285 8.90 36.11 9.48
C THR A 285 7.98 35.79 8.30
N ARG A 286 6.66 35.85 8.49
CA ARG A 286 5.65 35.62 7.43
C ARG A 286 5.69 36.66 6.29
N ARG A 287 6.45 37.76 6.42
CA ARG A 287 6.34 38.90 5.50
C ARG A 287 7.18 38.74 4.23
N GLY A 288 6.49 38.75 3.08
CA GLY A 288 6.97 39.27 1.80
C GLY A 288 7.50 38.27 0.76
N VAL A 289 8.01 37.11 1.17
CA VAL A 289 8.69 36.18 0.24
C VAL A 289 8.03 34.80 0.23
N ALA A 290 7.50 34.39 -0.92
CA ALA A 290 7.04 33.03 -1.17
C ALA A 290 8.24 32.05 -1.28
N ASN A 291 8.03 30.76 -0.98
CA ASN A 291 9.02 29.68 -1.17
C ASN A 291 10.29 29.81 -0.32
N ARG A 292 10.15 29.92 1.00
CA ARG A 292 11.29 29.92 1.95
C ARG A 292 11.70 28.54 2.42
N ILE A 293 10.84 27.56 2.19
CA ILE A 293 11.05 26.17 2.56
C ILE A 293 11.02 25.35 1.27
N LYS A 294 12.02 24.51 1.09
CA LYS A 294 12.03 23.49 0.06
C LYS A 294 12.24 22.14 0.74
N ILE A 295 11.46 21.15 0.38
CA ILE A 295 11.54 19.80 0.95
C ILE A 295 11.70 18.82 -0.19
N LEU A 296 12.65 17.92 -0.04
CA LEU A 296 12.81 16.75 -0.90
C LEU A 296 12.44 15.53 -0.06
N TYR A 297 11.38 14.82 -0.43
CA TYR A 297 10.87 13.70 0.36
C TYR A 297 10.24 12.62 -0.52
N TYR A 298 10.31 11.39 -0.04
CA TYR A 298 9.53 10.29 -0.62
C TYR A 298 8.13 10.28 -0.02
N TYR A 299 7.16 9.80 -0.78
CA TYR A 299 5.81 9.57 -0.25
C TYR A 299 5.29 8.18 -0.60
N GLY A 300 4.52 7.62 0.32
CA GLY A 300 4.00 6.27 0.23
C GLY A 300 4.13 5.50 1.54
N SER A 301 3.73 4.23 1.51
CA SER A 301 3.74 3.37 2.70
C SER A 301 4.29 2.00 2.36
N ASP A 302 5.02 1.41 3.30
CA ASP A 302 5.51 0.01 3.24
C ASP A 302 4.41 -1.00 3.58
N ALA A 303 3.27 -0.54 4.08
CA ALA A 303 2.12 -1.39 4.34
C ALA A 303 0.85 -0.70 3.86
N ILE A 304 -0.10 -1.49 3.36
CA ILE A 304 -1.43 -0.99 3.01
C ILE A 304 -2.19 -0.68 4.30
N PRO A 305 -2.52 0.60 4.59
CA PRO A 305 -3.28 0.94 5.78
C PRO A 305 -4.69 0.33 5.74
N GLU A 306 -5.23 -0.03 6.90
CA GLU A 306 -6.58 -0.61 7.00
C GLU A 306 -7.64 0.33 6.38
N ASP A 307 -7.48 1.64 6.56
CA ASP A 307 -8.36 2.65 5.97
C ASP A 307 -8.38 2.60 4.44
N ILE A 308 -7.23 2.31 3.79
CA ILE A 308 -7.15 2.20 2.33
C ILE A 308 -7.81 0.92 1.85
N THR A 309 -7.59 -0.20 2.54
CA THR A 309 -8.34 -1.44 2.30
C THR A 309 -9.85 -1.20 2.44
N ARG A 310 -10.28 -0.49 3.49
CA ARG A 310 -11.67 -0.13 3.74
C ARG A 310 -12.22 0.79 2.66
N LEU A 311 -11.46 1.78 2.21
CA LEU A 311 -11.85 2.69 1.13
C LEU A 311 -12.10 1.93 -0.19
N ALA A 312 -11.22 0.99 -0.55
CA ALA A 312 -11.42 0.13 -1.73
C ALA A 312 -12.72 -0.67 -1.62
N LEU A 313 -13.01 -1.23 -0.44
CA LEU A 313 -14.23 -1.99 -0.16
C LEU A 313 -15.49 -1.11 -0.24
N LEU A 314 -15.46 0.11 0.30
CA LEU A 314 -16.56 1.06 0.22
C LEU A 314 -16.86 1.48 -1.23
N PHE A 315 -15.82 1.73 -2.03
CA PHE A 315 -16.00 2.02 -3.46
C PHE A 315 -16.61 0.83 -4.20
N ALA A 316 -16.13 -0.39 -3.94
CA ALA A 316 -16.66 -1.60 -4.56
C ALA A 316 -18.14 -1.82 -4.18
N LYS A 317 -18.49 -1.70 -2.90
CA LYS A 317 -19.86 -1.76 -2.41
C LYS A 317 -20.75 -0.75 -3.12
N ARG A 318 -20.30 0.50 -3.25
CA ARG A 318 -21.05 1.56 -3.94
C ARG A 318 -21.28 1.23 -5.42
N MET A 319 -20.27 0.71 -6.11
CA MET A 319 -20.40 0.28 -7.51
C MET A 319 -21.45 -0.83 -7.66
N LEU A 320 -21.44 -1.84 -6.77
CA LEU A 320 -22.43 -2.93 -6.79
C LEU A 320 -23.85 -2.41 -6.55
N ILE A 321 -24.02 -1.46 -5.63
CA ILE A 321 -25.32 -0.83 -5.38
C ILE A 321 -25.78 -0.06 -6.63
N GLN A 322 -24.90 0.73 -7.24
CA GLN A 322 -25.22 1.51 -8.45
C GLN A 322 -25.61 0.63 -9.63
N ASP A 323 -24.90 -0.48 -9.87
CA ASP A 323 -25.21 -1.43 -10.93
C ASP A 323 -26.59 -2.09 -10.72
N ASN A 324 -26.90 -2.51 -9.49
CA ASN A 324 -28.18 -3.14 -9.14
C ASN A 324 -29.37 -2.18 -9.27
N VAL A 325 -29.18 -0.92 -8.89
CA VAL A 325 -30.21 0.11 -9.02
C VAL A 325 -30.42 0.50 -10.47
N GLY A 326 -29.33 0.67 -11.25
CA GLY A 326 -29.43 0.85 -12.70
C GLY A 326 -30.23 -0.27 -13.35
N SER A 327 -29.93 -1.53 -13.01
CA SER A 327 -30.69 -2.70 -13.48
C SER A 327 -32.18 -2.63 -13.09
N SER A 328 -32.48 -2.19 -11.87
CA SER A 328 -33.86 -2.15 -11.36
C SER A 328 -34.69 -1.01 -11.94
N ILE A 329 -34.09 0.18 -12.15
CA ILE A 329 -34.72 1.31 -12.84
C ILE A 329 -35.06 0.92 -14.28
N ILE A 330 -34.14 0.26 -14.99
CA ILE A 330 -34.38 -0.24 -16.35
C ILE A 330 -35.53 -1.26 -16.38
N LYS A 331 -35.69 -2.05 -15.32
CA LYS A 331 -36.80 -3.00 -15.13
C LYS A 331 -38.11 -2.33 -14.68
N GLY A 332 -38.14 -1.00 -14.54
CA GLY A 332 -39.31 -0.24 -14.12
C GLY A 332 -39.67 -0.35 -12.64
N ARG A 333 -38.73 -0.78 -11.78
CA ARG A 333 -38.92 -0.82 -10.32
C ARG A 333 -38.33 0.44 -9.68
N ASP A 334 -39.18 1.21 -9.00
CA ASP A 334 -38.81 2.48 -8.33
C ASP A 334 -38.92 2.35 -6.81
N GLU A 335 -38.12 1.44 -6.24
CA GLU A 335 -38.15 1.12 -4.80
C GLU A 335 -36.96 1.72 -4.04
N PHE A 336 -36.09 2.50 -4.70
CA PHE A 336 -34.84 2.99 -4.11
C PHE A 336 -34.91 4.46 -3.75
N ARG A 337 -34.47 4.79 -2.53
CA ARG A 337 -34.39 6.17 -2.03
C ARG A 337 -32.96 6.72 -2.14
N PRO A 338 -32.74 7.96 -2.62
CA PRO A 338 -31.40 8.57 -2.75
C PRO A 338 -30.55 8.54 -1.47
N GLU A 339 -31.16 8.60 -0.30
CA GLU A 339 -30.48 8.62 0.99
C GLU A 339 -29.75 7.29 1.28
N MET A 340 -30.24 6.16 0.76
CA MET A 340 -29.65 4.84 0.95
C MET A 340 -28.31 4.67 0.20
N PHE A 341 -28.03 5.53 -0.79
CA PHE A 341 -26.79 5.51 -1.58
C PHE A 341 -25.67 6.35 -0.96
N ASN A 342 -26.04 7.34 -0.15
CA ASN A 342 -25.11 8.33 0.38
C ASN A 342 -24.62 8.01 1.80
N VAL A 343 -24.99 6.83 2.34
CA VAL A 343 -24.62 6.40 3.70
C VAL A 343 -23.11 6.40 3.90
N ASP A 344 -22.36 5.93 2.91
CA ASP A 344 -20.90 5.74 3.01
C ASP A 344 -20.09 6.95 2.49
N VAL A 345 -20.75 7.99 1.96
CA VAL A 345 -20.06 9.12 1.28
C VAL A 345 -19.20 9.92 2.25
N LYS A 346 -19.72 10.21 3.45
CA LYS A 346 -18.97 10.96 4.47
C LYS A 346 -17.73 10.20 4.95
N GLU A 347 -17.84 8.88 5.04
CA GLU A 347 -16.72 8.02 5.44
C GLU A 347 -15.65 7.97 4.34
N ILE A 348 -16.06 7.81 3.07
CA ILE A 348 -15.16 7.89 1.91
C ILE A 348 -14.41 9.23 1.90
N GLU A 349 -15.11 10.34 2.09
CA GLU A 349 -14.51 11.68 2.13
C GLU A 349 -13.56 11.83 3.33
N SER A 350 -13.95 11.36 4.51
CA SER A 350 -13.12 11.39 5.71
C SER A 350 -11.80 10.65 5.50
N ILE A 351 -11.85 9.45 4.93
CA ILE A 351 -10.65 8.65 4.64
C ILE A 351 -9.82 9.36 3.57
N ILE A 352 -10.41 9.83 2.46
CA ILE A 352 -9.63 10.53 1.42
C ILE A 352 -8.91 11.74 2.01
N ASN A 353 -9.59 12.53 2.84
CA ASN A 353 -9.05 13.75 3.44
C ASN A 353 -7.92 13.51 4.44
N SER A 354 -7.75 12.29 4.99
CA SER A 354 -6.58 11.98 5.81
C SER A 354 -5.31 11.78 4.97
N TYR A 355 -5.45 11.40 3.69
CA TYR A 355 -4.32 11.14 2.80
C TYR A 355 -4.08 12.22 1.74
N ILE A 356 -4.98 13.19 1.58
CA ILE A 356 -4.75 14.37 0.74
C ILE A 356 -4.78 15.63 1.60
N VAL A 357 -3.85 16.56 1.36
CA VAL A 357 -4.01 17.92 1.86
C VAL A 357 -5.02 18.62 0.97
N LEU A 358 -6.24 18.83 1.47
CA LEU A 358 -7.16 19.76 0.84
C LEU A 358 -6.51 21.14 0.90
N SER A 359 -6.18 21.69 -0.27
CA SER A 359 -5.91 23.13 -0.37
C SER A 359 -7.18 23.81 0.11
N ILE A 360 -7.16 24.39 1.32
CA ILE A 360 -8.24 25.24 1.79
C ILE A 360 -8.23 26.40 0.79
N GLY A 361 -9.12 26.34 -0.21
CA GLY A 361 -9.34 27.45 -1.10
C GLY A 361 -9.60 28.66 -0.22
N ASN A 362 -8.82 29.73 -0.41
CA ASN A 362 -9.15 31.02 0.17
C ASN A 362 -10.58 31.36 -0.28
N THR A 363 -11.56 31.16 0.59
CA THR A 363 -12.87 31.82 0.53
C THR A 363 -12.74 33.22 1.08
#